data_AF-A0A7G2IQY4-F1
#
_entry.id   AF-A0A7G2IQY4-F1
#
_cell.length_a   1.000
_cell.length_b   1.000
_cell.length_c   1.000
_cell.angle_alpha   90.00
_cell.angle_beta   90.00
_cell.angle_gamma   90.00
#
_symmetry.space_group_name_H-M   'P 1'
#
loop_
_entity.id
_entity.type
_entity.pdbx_description
1 polymer ?
#
loop_
_entity_poly.entity_id
_entity_poly.type
_entity_poly.pdbx_seq_one_letter_code
_entity_poly.pdbx_strand_id
1 'polypeptide(L)'
;MTNSALQATCTPFEHCLGIIRQASIEILLLLGVHVTEGKDPRWFLEQLDQARLNLGGWGAVARRLQMNDAQLSQFTLRLRHLQQSVPQYENGQDVSENQLISALRFVASLEQLRQQQPILKYQTEIAPVEPDAQMRAQRQLRAIELTLKSLIARVWPDQHPLNSFLKQHFGGERLRRWLKLGEGRDALDGMMFSELALMVVDKKLFVRHFTQIFNDTSVLMSFVEPRITLRMFLDDCRLARNCVIAQQPLTSVQLLLLDYQYRQITHPVQRAFEERRTRINPASYLESDESMVRQFWETAKQKRRASGRR
;
A
#
# COMPACT_ATOMS: atom_id res chain seq x y z
N MET A 1 5.51 -5.90 -29.56
CA MET A 1 5.85 -5.47 -28.17
C MET A 1 4.65 -5.51 -27.22
N THR A 2 3.43 -5.83 -27.66
CA THR A 2 2.20 -5.87 -26.84
C THR A 2 1.99 -7.19 -26.07
N ASN A 3 2.36 -8.35 -26.65
CA ASN A 3 2.14 -9.65 -26.00
C ASN A 3 2.95 -9.87 -24.71
N SER A 4 4.17 -9.33 -24.60
CA SER A 4 5.02 -9.53 -23.42
C SER A 4 4.55 -8.72 -22.20
N ALA A 5 4.04 -7.50 -22.40
CA ALA A 5 3.52 -6.66 -21.32
C ALA A 5 2.17 -7.18 -20.77
N LEU A 6 1.32 -7.74 -21.65
CA LEU A 6 0.09 -8.41 -21.26
C LEU A 6 0.38 -9.70 -20.46
N GLN A 7 1.31 -10.55 -20.94
CA GLN A 7 1.74 -11.75 -20.21
C GLN A 7 2.35 -11.45 -18.84
N ALA A 8 3.06 -10.33 -18.70
CA ALA A 8 3.66 -9.89 -17.43
C ALA A 8 2.62 -9.52 -16.36
N THR A 9 1.39 -9.19 -16.74
CA THR A 9 0.30 -8.84 -15.80
C THR A 9 -0.69 -10.00 -15.60
N CYS A 10 -1.03 -10.73 -16.67
CA CYS A 10 -1.97 -11.85 -16.59
C CYS A 10 -1.45 -13.00 -15.72
N THR A 11 -0.18 -13.40 -15.89
CA THR A 11 0.38 -14.55 -15.15
C THR A 11 0.37 -14.33 -13.63
N PRO A 12 0.87 -13.19 -13.10
CA PRO A 12 0.77 -12.93 -11.65
C PRO A 12 -0.67 -12.82 -11.16
N PHE A 13 -1.59 -12.32 -12.00
CA PHE A 13 -3.00 -12.20 -11.62
C PHE A 13 -3.69 -13.57 -11.49
N GLU A 14 -3.51 -14.46 -12.46
CA GLU A 14 -4.02 -15.83 -12.39
C GLU A 14 -3.47 -16.57 -11.17
N HIS A 15 -2.17 -16.38 -10.87
CA HIS A 15 -1.57 -16.93 -9.66
C HIS A 15 -2.24 -16.37 -8.39
N CYS A 16 -2.48 -15.06 -8.31
CA CYS A 16 -3.23 -14.46 -7.19
C CYS A 16 -4.62 -15.10 -7.03
N LEU A 17 -5.36 -15.29 -8.13
CA LEU A 17 -6.67 -15.94 -8.07
C LEU A 17 -6.59 -17.39 -7.59
N GLY A 18 -5.57 -18.14 -8.02
CA GLY A 18 -5.29 -19.49 -7.51
C GLY A 18 -5.05 -19.51 -5.99
N ILE A 19 -4.22 -18.60 -5.49
CA ILE A 19 -3.96 -18.43 -4.04
C ILE A 19 -5.27 -18.12 -3.30
N ILE A 20 -6.09 -17.21 -3.83
CA ILE A 20 -7.35 -16.81 -3.22
C ILE A 20 -8.34 -17.99 -3.17
N ARG A 21 -8.44 -18.78 -4.24
CA ARG A 21 -9.26 -20.00 -4.28
C ARG A 21 -8.81 -20.98 -3.20
N GLN A 22 -7.51 -21.28 -3.12
CA GLN A 22 -6.99 -22.20 -2.11
C GLN A 22 -7.23 -21.69 -0.68
N ALA A 23 -6.93 -20.42 -0.42
CA ALA A 23 -7.12 -19.82 0.89
C ALA A 23 -8.60 -19.79 1.30
N SER A 24 -9.51 -19.56 0.35
CA SER A 24 -10.95 -19.54 0.62
C SER A 24 -11.45 -20.88 1.21
N ILE A 25 -10.97 -22.02 0.70
CA ILE A 25 -11.35 -23.35 1.19
C ILE A 25 -10.95 -23.51 2.66
N GLU A 26 -9.70 -23.21 3.00
CA GLU A 26 -9.18 -23.37 4.35
C GLU A 26 -9.83 -22.40 5.35
N ILE A 27 -10.06 -21.15 4.93
CA ILE A 27 -10.74 -20.14 5.73
C ILE A 27 -12.19 -20.56 6.00
N LEU A 28 -12.91 -21.03 4.97
CA LEU A 28 -14.29 -21.47 5.13
C LEU A 28 -14.40 -22.72 6.01
N LEU A 29 -13.47 -23.67 5.87
CA LEU A 29 -13.38 -24.84 6.75
C LEU A 29 -13.21 -24.44 8.21
N LEU A 30 -12.30 -23.49 8.49
CA LEU A 30 -12.11 -22.93 9.84
C LEU A 30 -13.39 -22.25 10.38
N LEU A 31 -14.19 -21.67 9.50
CA LEU A 31 -15.49 -21.09 9.83
C LEU A 31 -16.63 -22.12 9.90
N GLY A 32 -16.35 -23.41 9.69
CA GLY A 32 -17.33 -24.50 9.74
C GLY A 32 -18.15 -24.67 8.47
N VAL A 33 -17.76 -24.00 7.37
CA VAL A 33 -18.37 -24.15 6.05
C VAL A 33 -17.53 -25.11 5.23
N HIS A 34 -18.11 -26.25 4.87
CA HIS A 34 -17.40 -27.30 4.12
C HIS A 34 -17.63 -27.09 2.62
N VAL A 35 -16.55 -26.86 1.89
CA VAL A 35 -16.55 -26.66 0.44
C VAL A 35 -15.49 -27.55 -0.18
N THR A 36 -15.78 -28.11 -1.37
CA THR A 36 -14.87 -29.00 -2.09
C THR A 36 -13.92 -28.24 -3.02
N GLU A 37 -14.30 -27.04 -3.45
CA GLU A 37 -13.54 -26.23 -4.40
C GLU A 37 -13.75 -24.73 -4.12
N GLY A 38 -12.68 -23.95 -4.25
CA GLY A 38 -12.71 -22.49 -4.18
C GLY A 38 -12.97 -21.89 -5.56
N LYS A 39 -13.84 -20.87 -5.62
CA LYS A 39 -14.24 -20.21 -6.87
C LYS A 39 -13.78 -18.74 -6.93
N ASP A 40 -14.50 -17.89 -7.64
CA ASP A 40 -14.18 -16.48 -7.80
C ASP A 40 -14.35 -15.67 -6.49
N PRO A 41 -13.83 -14.42 -6.43
CA PRO A 41 -13.95 -13.57 -5.24
C PRO A 41 -15.39 -13.27 -4.82
N ARG A 42 -16.35 -13.26 -5.75
CA ARG A 42 -17.77 -13.05 -5.44
C ARG A 42 -18.31 -14.24 -4.64
N TRP A 43 -18.05 -15.45 -5.11
CA TRP A 43 -18.42 -16.66 -4.40
C TRP A 43 -17.80 -16.71 -3.01
N PHE A 44 -16.51 -16.34 -2.86
CA PHE A 44 -15.88 -16.32 -1.54
C PHE A 44 -16.58 -15.35 -0.58
N LEU A 45 -16.97 -14.17 -1.07
CA LEU A 45 -17.72 -13.19 -0.28
C LEU A 45 -19.08 -13.73 0.16
N GLU A 46 -19.82 -14.38 -0.76
CA GLU A 46 -21.12 -15.02 -0.47
C GLU A 46 -20.98 -16.12 0.60
N GLN A 47 -19.94 -16.95 0.52
CA GLN A 47 -19.67 -17.99 1.52
C GLN A 47 -19.26 -17.44 2.88
N LEU A 48 -18.52 -16.32 2.92
CA LEU A 48 -18.21 -15.62 4.17
C LEU A 48 -19.47 -15.04 4.83
N ASP A 49 -20.40 -14.51 4.04
CA ASP A 49 -21.69 -14.04 4.55
C ASP A 49 -22.55 -15.21 5.07
N GLN A 50 -22.53 -16.37 4.41
CA GLN A 50 -23.17 -17.57 4.91
C GLN A 50 -22.54 -18.05 6.23
N ALA A 51 -21.21 -18.08 6.32
CA ALA A 51 -20.50 -18.40 7.55
C ALA A 51 -20.88 -17.44 8.69
N ARG A 52 -20.98 -16.14 8.39
CA ARG A 52 -21.44 -15.14 9.37
C ARG A 52 -22.84 -15.44 9.88
N LEU A 53 -23.79 -15.77 9.02
CA LEU A 53 -25.16 -16.11 9.41
C LEU A 53 -25.16 -17.36 10.32
N ASN A 54 -24.42 -18.41 9.95
CA ASN A 54 -24.32 -19.64 10.73
C ASN A 54 -23.67 -19.44 12.11
N LEU A 55 -22.73 -18.49 12.22
CA LEU A 55 -22.00 -18.19 13.44
C LEU A 55 -22.68 -17.15 14.34
N GLY A 56 -23.82 -16.60 13.92
CA GLY A 56 -24.56 -15.58 14.68
C GLY A 56 -23.97 -14.18 14.61
N GLY A 57 -23.09 -13.89 13.63
CA GLY A 57 -22.60 -12.54 13.35
C GLY A 57 -21.09 -12.39 13.16
N TRP A 58 -20.66 -11.18 12.77
CA TRP A 58 -19.27 -10.87 12.45
C TRP A 58 -18.31 -11.04 13.65
N GLY A 59 -18.78 -10.80 14.88
CA GLY A 59 -17.94 -11.00 16.08
C GLY A 59 -17.51 -12.46 16.29
N ALA A 60 -18.32 -13.44 15.87
CA ALA A 60 -17.94 -14.85 15.92
C ALA A 60 -16.95 -15.21 14.80
N VAL A 61 -17.13 -14.65 13.60
CA VAL A 61 -16.17 -14.77 12.48
C VAL A 61 -14.81 -14.19 12.88
N ALA A 62 -14.78 -12.96 13.41
CA ALA A 62 -13.57 -12.29 13.89
C ALA A 62 -12.81 -13.15 14.90
N ARG A 63 -13.50 -13.71 15.90
CA ARG A 63 -12.88 -14.59 16.90
C ARG A 63 -12.24 -15.84 16.28
N ARG A 64 -12.91 -16.48 15.31
CA ARG A 64 -12.35 -17.67 14.64
C ARG A 64 -11.16 -17.35 13.74
N LEU A 65 -11.17 -16.19 13.10
CA LEU A 65 -10.06 -15.71 12.28
C LEU A 65 -8.95 -14.99 13.08
N GLN A 66 -9.12 -14.85 14.40
CA GLN A 66 -8.24 -14.08 15.29
C GLN A 66 -8.02 -12.62 14.84
N MET A 67 -9.06 -12.00 14.28
CA MET A 67 -9.06 -10.61 13.86
C MET A 67 -9.83 -9.74 14.85
N ASN A 68 -9.36 -8.51 15.08
CA ASN A 68 -10.19 -7.47 15.70
C ASN A 68 -11.17 -6.86 14.68
N ASP A 69 -12.13 -6.05 15.16
CA ASP A 69 -13.18 -5.46 14.33
C ASP A 69 -12.62 -4.64 13.15
N ALA A 70 -11.53 -3.91 13.36
CA ALA A 70 -10.90 -3.10 12.34
C ALA A 70 -10.23 -3.98 11.26
N GLN A 71 -9.56 -5.06 11.66
CA GLN A 71 -8.93 -6.03 10.76
C GLN A 71 -9.98 -6.76 9.91
N LEU A 72 -11.05 -7.25 10.54
CA LEU A 72 -12.13 -7.93 9.82
C LEU A 72 -12.86 -6.99 8.84
N SER A 73 -13.10 -5.74 9.25
CA SER A 73 -13.69 -4.72 8.37
C SER A 73 -12.78 -4.41 7.18
N GLN A 74 -11.47 -4.31 7.39
CA GLN A 74 -10.51 -4.09 6.31
C GLN A 74 -10.41 -5.30 5.38
N PHE A 75 -10.41 -6.51 5.93
CA PHE A 75 -10.36 -7.75 5.17
C PHE A 75 -11.57 -7.88 4.23
N THR A 76 -12.78 -7.71 4.77
CA THR A 76 -14.03 -7.78 3.99
C THR A 76 -14.14 -6.65 2.97
N LEU A 77 -13.67 -5.44 3.30
CA LEU A 77 -13.62 -4.32 2.34
C LEU A 77 -12.68 -4.61 1.17
N ARG A 78 -11.49 -5.17 1.43
CA ARG A 78 -10.54 -5.54 0.38
C ARG A 78 -11.09 -6.66 -0.52
N LEU A 79 -11.77 -7.65 0.07
CA LEU A 79 -12.45 -8.70 -0.73
C LEU A 79 -13.56 -8.10 -1.60
N ARG A 80 -14.38 -7.20 -1.07
CA ARG A 80 -15.43 -6.52 -1.84
C ARG A 80 -14.84 -5.68 -2.98
N HIS A 81 -13.75 -4.96 -2.74
CA HIS A 81 -13.05 -4.21 -3.77
C HIS A 81 -12.50 -5.13 -4.87
N LEU A 82 -11.92 -6.27 -4.48
CA LEU A 82 -11.47 -7.28 -5.44
C LEU A 82 -12.64 -7.82 -6.27
N GLN A 83 -13.76 -8.16 -5.63
CA GLN A 83 -14.97 -8.63 -6.31
C GLN A 83 -15.52 -7.61 -7.31
N GLN A 84 -15.51 -6.32 -6.96
CA GLN A 84 -15.92 -5.24 -7.87
C GLN A 84 -14.96 -5.06 -9.04
N SER A 85 -13.67 -5.29 -8.81
CA SER A 85 -12.63 -5.19 -9.85
C SER A 85 -12.60 -6.42 -10.76
N VAL A 86 -13.06 -7.58 -10.27
CA VAL A 86 -13.01 -8.88 -10.94
C VAL A 86 -14.40 -9.54 -10.88
N PRO A 87 -15.40 -9.00 -11.59
CA PRO A 87 -16.77 -9.50 -11.47
C PRO A 87 -16.95 -10.89 -12.10
N GLN A 88 -16.30 -11.18 -13.23
CA GLN A 88 -16.23 -12.47 -13.91
C GLN A 88 -14.93 -12.52 -14.71
N TYR A 89 -13.98 -13.38 -14.33
CA TYR A 89 -12.74 -13.58 -15.05
C TYR A 89 -12.70 -15.00 -15.62
N GLU A 90 -12.47 -15.10 -16.92
CA GLU A 90 -12.16 -16.36 -17.62
C GLU A 90 -10.67 -16.38 -17.97
N ASN A 91 -10.04 -17.55 -17.87
CA ASN A 91 -8.60 -17.68 -18.12
C ASN A 91 -8.23 -17.14 -19.51
N GLY A 92 -7.15 -16.35 -19.57
CA GLY A 92 -6.69 -15.73 -20.81
C GLY A 92 -7.40 -14.43 -21.21
N GLN A 93 -8.36 -13.92 -20.42
CA GLN A 93 -8.85 -12.55 -20.58
C GLN A 93 -7.76 -11.52 -20.24
N ASP A 94 -7.81 -10.37 -20.91
CA ASP A 94 -6.90 -9.25 -20.62
C ASP A 94 -7.11 -8.73 -19.19
N VAL A 95 -6.01 -8.56 -18.47
CA VAL A 95 -6.01 -8.10 -17.07
C VAL A 95 -5.44 -6.69 -17.01
N SER A 96 -6.22 -5.77 -16.45
CA SER A 96 -5.73 -4.42 -16.15
C SER A 96 -4.80 -4.41 -14.93
N GLU A 97 -3.91 -3.42 -14.89
CA GLU A 97 -3.02 -3.22 -13.74
C GLU A 97 -3.79 -3.06 -12.41
N ASN A 98 -4.95 -2.37 -12.43
CA ASN A 98 -5.78 -2.19 -11.23
C ASN A 98 -6.39 -3.50 -10.72
N GLN A 99 -6.70 -4.44 -11.61
CA GLN A 99 -7.16 -5.77 -11.23
C GLN A 99 -6.05 -6.55 -10.56
N LEU A 100 -4.84 -6.52 -11.11
CA LEU A 100 -3.67 -7.13 -10.48
C LEU A 100 -3.36 -6.52 -9.12
N ILE A 101 -3.34 -5.19 -9.00
CA ILE A 101 -3.14 -4.51 -7.72
C ILE A 101 -4.21 -4.93 -6.71
N SER A 102 -5.48 -5.03 -7.13
CA SER A 102 -6.57 -5.45 -6.24
C SER A 102 -6.37 -6.89 -5.75
N ALA A 103 -5.95 -7.80 -6.63
CA ALA A 103 -5.68 -9.19 -6.29
C ALA A 103 -4.48 -9.30 -5.34
N LEU A 104 -3.36 -8.65 -5.66
CA LEU A 104 -2.16 -8.60 -4.80
C LEU A 104 -2.46 -8.05 -3.41
N ARG A 105 -3.28 -6.99 -3.31
CA ARG A 105 -3.68 -6.42 -2.02
C ARG A 105 -4.53 -7.38 -1.19
N PHE A 106 -5.37 -8.18 -1.83
CA PHE A 106 -6.13 -9.20 -1.12
C PHE A 106 -5.24 -10.37 -0.70
N VAL A 107 -4.33 -10.84 -1.56
CA VAL A 107 -3.32 -11.85 -1.18
C VAL A 107 -2.45 -11.38 -0.02
N ALA A 108 -2.00 -10.12 0.00
CA ALA A 108 -1.29 -9.55 1.14
C ALA A 108 -2.14 -9.54 2.43
N SER A 109 -3.47 -9.48 2.32
CA SER A 109 -4.37 -9.61 3.47
C SER A 109 -4.47 -11.07 3.94
N LEU A 110 -4.43 -12.03 3.02
CA LEU A 110 -4.35 -13.46 3.32
C LEU A 110 -3.02 -13.81 4.02
N GLU A 111 -1.91 -13.14 3.67
CA GLU A 111 -0.64 -13.30 4.39
C GLU A 111 -0.75 -12.87 5.85
N GLN A 112 -1.39 -11.71 6.10
CA GLN A 112 -1.61 -11.22 7.46
C GLN A 112 -2.54 -12.13 8.25
N LEU A 113 -3.62 -12.63 7.64
CA LEU A 113 -4.51 -13.61 8.26
C LEU A 113 -3.75 -14.89 8.62
N ARG A 114 -2.93 -15.43 7.71
CA ARG A 114 -2.12 -16.63 7.97
C ARG A 114 -1.14 -16.43 9.12
N GLN A 115 -0.54 -15.24 9.24
CA GLN A 115 0.33 -14.90 10.38
C GLN A 115 -0.41 -14.91 11.72
N GLN A 116 -1.68 -14.49 11.73
CA GLN A 116 -2.53 -14.49 12.93
C GLN A 116 -3.15 -15.86 13.22
N GLN A 117 -3.31 -16.69 12.19
CA GLN A 117 -4.00 -17.98 12.31
C GLN A 117 -3.13 -19.09 11.69
N PRO A 118 -2.14 -19.62 12.43
CA PRO A 118 -1.14 -20.58 11.92
C PRO A 118 -1.70 -21.93 11.46
N ILE A 119 -2.98 -22.24 11.74
CA ILE A 119 -3.64 -23.44 11.23
C ILE A 119 -3.89 -23.37 9.72
N LEU A 120 -3.90 -22.17 9.14
CA LEU A 120 -4.00 -21.93 7.71
C LEU A 120 -2.64 -22.23 7.06
N LYS A 121 -2.65 -23.07 6.02
CA LYS A 121 -1.46 -23.62 5.37
C LYS A 121 -1.32 -23.24 3.90
N TYR A 122 -2.30 -22.54 3.32
CA TYR A 122 -2.19 -22.02 1.96
C TYR A 122 -0.88 -21.22 1.75
N GLN A 123 -0.33 -21.35 0.55
CA GLN A 123 0.88 -20.65 0.13
C GLN A 123 0.51 -19.33 -0.56
N THR A 124 1.38 -18.33 -0.47
CA THR A 124 1.17 -16.99 -1.03
C THR A 124 2.33 -16.53 -1.92
N GLU A 125 3.30 -17.40 -2.18
CA GLU A 125 4.45 -17.06 -3.02
C GLU A 125 4.01 -16.98 -4.48
N ILE A 126 4.30 -15.85 -5.14
CA ILE A 126 3.88 -15.59 -6.53
C ILE A 126 5.02 -15.89 -7.52
N ALA A 127 6.24 -15.57 -7.12
CA ALA A 127 7.46 -15.78 -7.89
C ALA A 127 8.67 -15.79 -6.96
N PRO A 128 9.77 -16.46 -7.37
CA PRO A 128 11.03 -16.39 -6.65
C PRO A 128 11.50 -14.94 -6.49
N VAL A 129 11.97 -14.60 -5.30
CA VAL A 129 12.48 -13.25 -5.02
C VAL A 129 13.87 -13.08 -5.63
N GLU A 130 14.02 -12.11 -6.54
CA GLU A 130 15.32 -11.74 -7.10
C GLU A 130 16.28 -11.25 -5.99
N PRO A 131 17.60 -11.49 -6.11
CA PRO A 131 18.58 -11.09 -5.09
C PRO A 131 18.51 -9.60 -4.71
N ASP A 132 18.29 -8.72 -5.68
CA ASP A 132 18.27 -7.26 -5.49
C ASP A 132 16.87 -6.69 -5.18
N ALA A 133 15.82 -7.52 -5.15
CA ALA A 133 14.45 -7.04 -5.01
C ALA A 133 14.22 -6.29 -3.70
N GLN A 134 14.82 -6.75 -2.59
CA GLN A 134 14.71 -6.07 -1.30
C GLN A 134 15.34 -4.67 -1.33
N MET A 135 16.49 -4.53 -2.00
CA MET A 135 17.16 -3.24 -2.13
C MET A 135 16.38 -2.30 -3.07
N ARG A 136 15.83 -2.83 -4.16
CA ARG A 136 14.94 -2.08 -5.07
C ARG A 136 13.72 -1.54 -4.35
N ALA A 137 13.05 -2.37 -3.53
CA ALA A 137 11.91 -1.96 -2.72
C ALA A 137 12.26 -0.86 -1.71
N GLN A 138 13.43 -0.98 -1.06
CA GLN A 138 13.95 0.05 -0.17
C GLN A 138 14.19 1.39 -0.88
N ARG A 139 14.72 1.37 -2.12
CA ARG A 139 14.87 2.56 -2.97
C ARG A 139 13.52 3.19 -3.33
N GLN A 140 12.55 2.38 -3.75
CA GLN A 140 11.20 2.85 -4.12
C GLN A 140 10.48 3.50 -2.95
N LEU A 141 10.46 2.86 -1.78
CA LEU A 141 9.82 3.41 -0.59
C LEU A 141 10.48 4.73 -0.14
N ARG A 142 11.81 4.81 -0.21
CA ARG A 142 12.55 6.07 0.04
C ARG A 142 12.17 7.14 -1.00
N ALA A 143 12.16 6.79 -2.28
CA ALA A 143 11.82 7.72 -3.35
C ALA A 143 10.38 8.25 -3.21
N ILE A 144 9.42 7.42 -2.80
CA ILE A 144 8.06 7.86 -2.45
C ILE A 144 8.10 8.86 -1.29
N GLU A 145 8.79 8.54 -0.19
CA GLU A 145 8.87 9.46 0.97
C GLU A 145 9.49 10.82 0.59
N LEU A 146 10.58 10.82 -0.16
CA LEU A 146 11.21 12.05 -0.66
C LEU A 146 10.32 12.83 -1.62
N THR A 147 9.58 12.13 -2.49
CA THR A 147 8.60 12.76 -3.38
C THR A 147 7.50 13.45 -2.57
N LEU A 148 6.97 12.81 -1.52
CA LEU A 148 5.97 13.44 -0.64
C LEU A 148 6.54 14.67 0.08
N LYS A 149 7.75 14.58 0.64
CA LYS A 149 8.43 15.72 1.28
C LYS A 149 8.57 16.88 0.30
N SER A 150 9.04 16.61 -0.92
CA SER A 150 9.22 17.63 -1.97
C SER A 150 7.90 18.24 -2.45
N LEU A 151 6.82 17.45 -2.55
CA LEU A 151 5.49 17.95 -2.86
C LEU A 151 5.00 18.93 -1.80
N ILE A 152 5.20 18.60 -0.52
CA ILE A 152 4.82 19.47 0.59
C ILE A 152 5.70 20.73 0.63
N ALA A 153 7.01 20.59 0.48
CA ALA A 153 7.96 21.72 0.45
C ALA A 153 7.70 22.67 -0.73
N ARG A 154 7.16 22.18 -1.85
CA ARG A 154 6.72 23.05 -2.95
C ARG A 154 5.56 23.96 -2.55
N VAL A 155 4.64 23.48 -1.70
CA VAL A 155 3.49 24.28 -1.22
C VAL A 155 3.94 25.29 -0.16
N TRP A 156 4.88 24.89 0.70
CA TRP A 156 5.49 25.76 1.70
C TRP A 156 7.02 25.76 1.58
N PRO A 157 7.59 26.63 0.73
CA PRO A 157 9.04 26.72 0.55
C PRO A 157 9.77 27.21 1.80
N ASP A 158 9.11 28.04 2.59
CA ASP A 158 9.64 28.62 3.82
C ASP A 158 9.18 27.85 5.07
N GLN A 159 10.12 27.64 6.01
CA GLN A 159 9.83 26.91 7.25
C GLN A 159 8.81 27.63 8.14
N HIS A 160 8.75 28.97 8.13
CA HIS A 160 7.87 29.71 9.03
C HIS A 160 6.37 29.53 8.67
N PRO A 161 5.91 29.74 7.42
CA PRO A 161 4.56 29.39 6.97
C PRO A 161 4.22 27.91 7.18
N LEU A 162 5.16 26.99 6.88
CA LEU A 162 4.95 25.57 7.10
C LEU A 162 4.71 25.26 8.58
N ASN A 163 5.57 25.76 9.47
CA ASN A 163 5.45 25.53 10.91
C ASN A 163 4.18 26.13 11.49
N SER A 164 3.75 27.30 11.00
CA SER A 164 2.46 27.90 11.38
C SER A 164 1.29 27.00 10.99
N PHE A 165 1.28 26.53 9.73
CA PHE A 165 0.29 25.58 9.23
C PHE A 165 0.28 24.29 10.07
N LEU A 166 1.44 23.68 10.30
CA LEU A 166 1.58 22.46 11.07
C LEU A 166 1.09 22.62 12.52
N LYS A 167 1.43 23.75 13.16
CA LYS A 167 0.96 24.07 14.52
C LYS A 167 -0.56 24.19 14.58
N GLN A 168 -1.17 24.86 13.59
CA GLN A 168 -2.62 25.06 13.53
C GLN A 168 -3.38 23.75 13.27
N HIS A 169 -2.87 22.90 12.38
CA HIS A 169 -3.59 21.70 11.93
C HIS A 169 -3.28 20.43 12.73
N PHE A 170 -2.10 20.35 13.36
CA PHE A 170 -1.66 19.16 14.08
C PHE A 170 -1.30 19.42 15.56
N GLY A 171 -1.29 20.68 15.99
CA GLY A 171 -1.00 21.10 17.35
C GLY A 171 0.50 21.33 17.62
N GLY A 172 0.78 22.21 18.59
CA GLY A 172 2.15 22.62 18.92
C GLY A 172 3.03 21.52 19.52
N GLU A 173 2.45 20.51 20.18
CA GLU A 173 3.19 19.35 20.68
C GLU A 173 3.76 18.49 19.54
N ARG A 174 2.94 18.19 18.53
CA ARG A 174 3.41 17.42 17.36
C ARG A 174 4.49 18.16 16.60
N LEU A 175 4.31 19.47 16.40
CA LEU A 175 5.32 20.30 15.77
C LEU A 175 6.64 20.27 16.53
N ARG A 176 6.63 20.48 17.86
CA ARG A 176 7.86 20.42 18.67
C ARG A 176 8.55 19.07 18.55
N ARG A 177 7.80 17.97 18.57
CA ARG A 177 8.34 16.62 18.37
C ARG A 177 8.99 16.47 16.99
N TRP A 178 8.34 16.94 15.92
CA TRP A 178 8.90 16.88 14.57
C TRP A 178 10.18 17.70 14.45
N LEU A 179 10.20 18.94 14.94
CA LEU A 179 11.41 19.79 14.95
C LEU A 179 12.56 19.18 15.76
N LYS A 180 12.26 18.41 16.82
CA LYS A 180 13.26 17.70 17.61
C LYS A 180 13.83 16.48 16.88
N LEU A 181 13.02 15.78 16.10
CA LEU A 181 13.41 14.56 15.39
C LEU A 181 14.00 14.82 14.00
N GLY A 182 13.71 15.97 13.40
CA GLY A 182 14.17 16.33 12.06
C GLY A 182 15.58 16.92 12.04
N GLU A 183 16.33 16.59 11.00
CA GLU A 183 17.63 17.20 10.72
C GLU A 183 17.48 18.70 10.47
N GLY A 184 18.41 19.52 10.99
CA GLY A 184 18.38 20.97 10.81
C GLY A 184 17.14 21.69 11.36
N ARG A 185 16.39 21.06 12.28
CA ARG A 185 15.05 21.52 12.73
C ARG A 185 14.04 21.62 11.58
N ASP A 186 14.15 20.79 10.56
CA ASP A 186 13.13 20.64 9.53
C ASP A 186 11.99 19.75 10.05
N ALA A 187 10.78 20.30 10.12
CA ALA A 187 9.61 19.55 10.57
C ALA A 187 9.29 18.36 9.65
N LEU A 188 9.42 18.50 8.31
CA LEU A 188 9.08 17.41 7.38
C LEU A 188 10.00 16.21 7.58
N ASP A 189 11.25 16.44 7.94
CA ASP A 189 12.20 15.37 8.19
C ASP A 189 11.92 14.60 9.50
N GLY A 190 11.31 15.28 10.48
CA GLY A 190 10.86 14.65 11.72
C GLY A 190 9.50 13.95 11.64
N MET A 191 8.75 14.14 10.55
CA MET A 191 7.42 13.54 10.36
C MET A 191 7.50 12.05 10.02
N MET A 192 6.52 11.30 10.49
CA MET A 192 6.31 9.91 10.06
C MET A 192 5.76 9.88 8.63
N PHE A 193 6.03 8.79 7.91
CA PHE A 193 5.47 8.58 6.56
C PHE A 193 3.95 8.78 6.50
N SER A 194 3.22 8.26 7.49
CA SER A 194 1.75 8.44 7.57
C SER A 194 1.31 9.90 7.72
N GLU A 195 2.13 10.72 8.37
CA GLU A 195 1.84 12.14 8.58
C GLU A 195 2.11 12.93 7.29
N LEU A 196 3.18 12.59 6.55
CA LEU A 196 3.45 13.13 5.21
C LEU A 196 2.36 12.72 4.21
N ALA A 197 2.00 11.43 4.18
CA ALA A 197 0.93 10.91 3.33
C ALA A 197 -0.39 11.63 3.58
N LEU A 198 -0.75 11.85 4.86
CA LEU A 198 -1.97 12.55 5.26
C LEU A 198 -2.00 13.99 4.73
N MET A 199 -0.89 14.72 4.74
CA MET A 199 -0.85 16.07 4.18
C MET A 199 -1.12 16.08 2.67
N VAL A 200 -0.65 15.06 1.94
CA VAL A 200 -0.86 14.97 0.50
C VAL A 200 -2.29 14.55 0.17
N VAL A 201 -2.88 13.60 0.90
CA VAL A 201 -4.21 13.04 0.57
C VAL A 201 -5.38 13.64 1.36
N ASP A 202 -5.12 14.62 2.22
CA ASP A 202 -6.16 15.43 2.85
C ASP A 202 -7.04 16.08 1.77
N LYS A 203 -8.36 16.00 1.92
CA LYS A 203 -9.29 16.43 0.87
C LYS A 203 -9.12 17.91 0.51
N LYS A 204 -8.92 18.80 1.49
CA LYS A 204 -8.81 20.23 1.25
C LYS A 204 -7.46 20.59 0.65
N LEU A 205 -6.38 20.02 1.19
CA LEU A 205 -5.03 20.26 0.68
C LEU A 205 -4.84 19.69 -0.73
N PHE A 206 -5.35 18.48 -0.98
CA PHE A 206 -5.25 17.84 -2.28
C PHE A 206 -5.92 18.67 -3.37
N VAL A 207 -7.18 19.08 -3.16
CA VAL A 207 -7.91 19.90 -4.12
C VAL A 207 -7.18 21.22 -4.39
N ARG A 208 -6.65 21.85 -3.34
CA ARG A 208 -6.01 23.17 -3.44
C ARG A 208 -4.63 23.14 -4.08
N HIS A 209 -3.85 22.08 -3.85
CA HIS A 209 -2.41 22.09 -4.16
C HIS A 209 -1.93 20.94 -5.04
N PHE A 210 -2.59 19.78 -5.02
CA PHE A 210 -2.07 18.56 -5.62
C PHE A 210 -2.87 18.08 -6.84
N THR A 211 -4.13 18.53 -7.02
CA THR A 211 -4.95 18.15 -8.19
C THR A 211 -4.25 18.36 -9.52
N GLN A 212 -3.56 19.50 -9.72
CA GLN A 212 -2.87 19.78 -10.98
C GLN A 212 -1.70 18.82 -11.28
N ILE A 213 -1.16 18.15 -10.26
CA ILE A 213 -0.09 17.16 -10.42
C ILE A 213 -0.70 15.79 -10.69
N PHE A 214 -1.77 15.44 -9.98
CA PHE A 214 -2.43 14.14 -10.02
C PHE A 214 -3.68 14.10 -10.91
N ASN A 215 -3.78 14.98 -11.91
CA ASN A 215 -4.90 15.01 -12.88
C ASN A 215 -4.71 14.05 -14.06
N ASP A 216 -3.69 13.20 -14.02
CA ASP A 216 -3.44 12.21 -15.06
C ASP A 216 -4.49 11.10 -15.01
N THR A 217 -5.26 10.95 -16.09
CA THR A 217 -6.34 9.95 -16.20
C THR A 217 -5.85 8.54 -16.52
N SER A 218 -4.53 8.35 -16.75
CA SER A 218 -3.96 7.03 -17.07
C SER A 218 -3.57 6.20 -15.85
N VAL A 219 -3.48 6.81 -14.66
CA VAL A 219 -3.03 6.17 -13.41
C VAL A 219 -3.94 6.54 -12.24
N LEU A 220 -3.78 5.85 -11.10
CA LEU A 220 -4.60 6.05 -9.91
C LEU A 220 -6.10 5.75 -10.13
N MET A 221 -6.37 4.80 -11.03
CA MET A 221 -7.72 4.49 -11.52
C MET A 221 -8.44 3.36 -10.75
N SER A 222 -7.91 2.94 -9.59
CA SER A 222 -8.59 1.93 -8.75
C SER A 222 -9.93 2.44 -8.17
N PHE A 223 -10.06 3.76 -7.99
CA PHE A 223 -11.30 4.43 -7.60
C PHE A 223 -11.57 5.62 -8.51
N VAL A 224 -12.83 6.08 -8.52
CA VAL A 224 -13.26 7.26 -9.29
C VAL A 224 -12.48 8.53 -8.89
N GLU A 225 -12.17 8.70 -7.60
CA GLU A 225 -11.34 9.81 -7.11
C GLU A 225 -9.87 9.38 -7.03
N PRO A 226 -8.94 9.95 -7.83
CA PRO A 226 -7.51 9.60 -7.79
C PRO A 226 -6.88 9.75 -6.40
N ARG A 227 -7.35 10.72 -5.61
CA ARG A 227 -6.94 10.94 -4.21
C ARG A 227 -7.21 9.72 -3.32
N ILE A 228 -8.33 9.02 -3.54
CA ILE A 228 -8.69 7.83 -2.77
C ILE A 228 -7.75 6.67 -3.14
N THR A 229 -7.48 6.48 -4.43
CA THR A 229 -6.48 5.51 -4.89
C THR A 229 -5.09 5.83 -4.32
N LEU A 230 -4.67 7.09 -4.37
CA LEU A 230 -3.38 7.52 -3.82
C LEU A 230 -3.29 7.27 -2.31
N ARG A 231 -4.33 7.62 -1.54
CA ARG A 231 -4.39 7.33 -0.10
C ARG A 231 -4.20 5.85 0.16
N MET A 232 -4.90 5.02 -0.59
CA MET A 232 -4.84 3.58 -0.45
C MET A 232 -3.45 3.02 -0.73
N PHE A 233 -2.80 3.46 -1.81
CA PHE A 233 -1.44 3.00 -2.12
C PHE A 233 -0.42 3.49 -1.10
N LEU A 234 -0.55 4.72 -0.60
CA LEU A 234 0.31 5.22 0.47
C LEU A 234 0.11 4.46 1.78
N ASP A 235 -1.11 4.02 2.09
CA ASP A 235 -1.37 3.16 3.24
C ASP A 235 -0.70 1.78 3.11
N ASP A 236 -0.68 1.19 1.91
CA ASP A 236 0.03 -0.06 1.65
C ASP A 236 1.57 0.13 1.70
N CYS A 237 2.09 1.21 1.11
CA CYS A 237 3.51 1.59 1.20
C CYS A 237 3.96 1.80 2.65
N ARG A 238 3.10 2.37 3.50
CA ARG A 238 3.36 2.52 4.94
C ARG A 238 3.53 1.17 5.62
N LEU A 239 2.74 0.16 5.24
CA LEU A 239 2.88 -1.20 5.80
C LEU A 239 4.20 -1.83 5.36
N ALA A 240 4.55 -1.76 4.08
CA ALA A 240 5.83 -2.26 3.58
C ALA A 240 7.03 -1.55 4.25
N ARG A 241 6.97 -0.22 4.39
CA ARG A 241 7.97 0.58 5.12
C ARG A 241 8.13 0.12 6.57
N ASN A 242 7.04 -0.25 7.24
CA ASN A 242 7.10 -0.73 8.61
C ASN A 242 7.81 -2.08 8.73
N CYS A 243 7.65 -2.99 7.76
CA CYS A 243 8.40 -4.24 7.68
C CYS A 243 9.91 -3.98 7.53
N VAL A 244 10.30 -3.09 6.60
CA VAL A 244 11.71 -2.71 6.41
C VAL A 244 12.32 -2.15 7.70
N ILE A 245 11.61 -1.27 8.41
CA ILE A 245 12.09 -0.72 9.69
C ILE A 245 12.16 -1.79 10.78
N ALA A 246 11.25 -2.75 10.77
CA ALA A 246 11.28 -3.92 11.64
C ALA A 246 12.33 -4.96 11.23
N GLN A 247 13.12 -4.71 10.17
CA GLN A 247 14.11 -5.63 9.59
C GLN A 247 13.49 -6.96 9.14
N GLN A 248 12.22 -6.92 8.72
CA GLN A 248 11.53 -8.04 8.12
C GLN A 248 11.60 -7.91 6.59
N PRO A 249 12.01 -8.97 5.87
CA PRO A 249 12.01 -8.94 4.41
C PRO A 249 10.58 -8.84 3.90
N LEU A 250 10.38 -8.13 2.80
CA LEU A 250 9.10 -8.08 2.11
C LEU A 250 8.85 -9.41 1.39
N THR A 251 7.61 -9.88 1.38
CA THR A 251 7.20 -11.08 0.64
C THR A 251 7.20 -10.82 -0.87
N SER A 252 7.18 -11.88 -1.71
CA SER A 252 7.07 -11.73 -3.17
C SER A 252 5.83 -10.91 -3.57
N VAL A 253 4.72 -11.06 -2.83
CA VAL A 253 3.47 -10.32 -3.02
C VAL A 253 3.68 -8.84 -2.74
N GLN A 254 4.32 -8.51 -1.61
CA GLN A 254 4.57 -7.14 -1.19
C GLN A 254 5.55 -6.42 -2.13
N LEU A 255 6.58 -7.12 -2.59
CA LEU A 255 7.54 -6.59 -3.57
C LEU A 255 6.84 -6.25 -4.90
N LEU A 256 6.09 -7.20 -5.46
CA LEU A 256 5.37 -6.99 -6.72
C LEU A 256 4.31 -5.89 -6.59
N LEU A 257 3.56 -5.88 -5.48
CA LEU A 257 2.58 -4.83 -5.20
C LEU A 257 3.23 -3.45 -5.16
N LEU A 258 4.39 -3.31 -4.50
CA LEU A 258 5.13 -2.07 -4.42
C LEU A 258 5.62 -1.61 -5.80
N ASP A 259 6.09 -2.51 -6.67
CA ASP A 259 6.53 -2.16 -8.04
C ASP A 259 5.42 -1.50 -8.86
N TYR A 260 4.18 -1.99 -8.76
CA TYR A 260 3.02 -1.40 -9.42
C TYR A 260 2.58 -0.09 -8.75
N GLN A 261 2.49 -0.08 -7.42
CA GLN A 261 2.08 1.12 -6.68
C GLN A 261 3.07 2.28 -6.83
N TYR A 262 4.37 2.00 -6.81
CA TYR A 262 5.42 2.99 -7.03
C TYR A 262 5.19 3.73 -8.35
N ARG A 263 5.03 2.98 -9.45
CA ARG A 263 4.78 3.56 -10.78
C ARG A 263 3.54 4.46 -10.79
N GLN A 264 2.41 3.99 -10.23
CA GLN A 264 1.20 4.80 -10.19
C GLN A 264 1.32 6.05 -9.31
N ILE A 265 2.05 5.97 -8.19
CA ILE A 265 2.25 7.12 -7.30
C ILE A 265 3.16 8.18 -7.95
N THR A 266 4.28 7.76 -8.54
CA THR A 266 5.31 8.70 -9.01
C THR A 266 5.08 9.19 -10.43
N HIS A 267 4.37 8.43 -11.28
CA HIS A 267 4.16 8.79 -12.69
C HIS A 267 3.56 10.19 -12.88
N PRO A 268 2.49 10.62 -12.17
CA PRO A 268 1.94 11.96 -12.34
C PRO A 268 2.93 13.07 -11.97
N VAL A 269 3.78 12.83 -10.96
CA VAL A 269 4.80 13.78 -10.52
C VAL A 269 5.95 13.84 -11.53
N GLN A 270 6.38 12.68 -12.03
CA GLN A 270 7.41 12.55 -13.05
C GLN A 270 6.99 13.25 -14.35
N ARG A 271 5.77 13.01 -14.81
CA ARG A 271 5.18 13.69 -15.97
C ARG A 271 5.11 15.20 -15.75
N ALA A 272 4.69 15.65 -14.57
CA ALA A 272 4.68 17.08 -14.25
C ALA A 272 6.09 17.69 -14.27
N PHE A 273 7.14 16.92 -13.99
CA PHE A 273 8.52 17.37 -14.07
C PHE A 273 9.01 17.47 -15.51
N GLU A 274 8.72 16.45 -16.32
CA GLU A 274 9.02 16.44 -17.76
C GLU A 274 8.33 17.59 -18.50
N GLU A 275 7.09 17.90 -18.13
CA GLU A 275 6.32 19.05 -18.61
C GLU A 275 6.71 20.38 -17.94
N ARG A 276 7.73 20.40 -17.08
CA ARG A 276 8.26 21.57 -16.36
C ARG A 276 7.25 22.28 -15.44
N ARG A 277 6.14 21.61 -15.08
CA ARG A 277 5.14 22.08 -14.11
C ARG A 277 5.59 21.91 -12.66
N THR A 278 6.64 21.13 -12.43
CA THR A 278 7.29 20.97 -11.13
C THR A 278 8.80 20.78 -11.29
N ARG A 279 9.58 21.06 -10.24
CA ARG A 279 11.02 20.76 -10.20
C ARG A 279 11.34 19.40 -9.52
N ILE A 280 10.30 18.70 -9.07
CA ILE A 280 10.41 17.46 -8.30
C ILE A 280 10.61 16.31 -9.28
N ASN A 281 11.75 15.64 -9.25
CA ASN A 281 12.05 14.49 -10.10
C ASN A 281 12.08 13.21 -9.25
N PRO A 282 11.00 12.40 -9.21
CA PRO A 282 11.00 11.13 -8.48
C PRO A 282 12.06 10.15 -8.96
N ALA A 283 12.38 10.12 -10.26
CA ALA A 283 13.36 9.17 -10.82
C ALA A 283 14.77 9.39 -10.25
N SER A 284 15.19 10.64 -10.00
CA SER A 284 16.50 10.90 -9.41
C SER A 284 16.65 10.39 -7.98
N TYR A 285 15.55 10.25 -7.24
CA TYR A 285 15.59 9.62 -5.91
C TYR A 285 15.80 8.10 -5.97
N LEU A 286 15.48 7.47 -7.11
CA LEU A 286 15.64 6.04 -7.32
C LEU A 286 17.10 5.68 -7.68
N GLU A 287 17.81 6.58 -8.34
CA GLU A 287 19.22 6.43 -8.77
C GLU A 287 20.25 6.46 -7.62
N SER A 288 19.79 6.44 -6.37
CA SER A 288 20.67 6.53 -5.20
C SER A 288 21.48 5.26 -4.93
N ASP A 289 22.74 5.50 -4.55
CA ASP A 289 23.72 4.50 -4.14
C ASP A 289 23.20 3.67 -2.96
N GLU A 290 23.64 2.43 -2.87
CA GLU A 290 23.21 1.52 -1.81
C GLU A 290 23.55 2.03 -0.40
N SER A 291 24.70 2.66 -0.22
CA SER A 291 25.13 3.23 1.06
C SER A 291 24.17 4.32 1.56
N MET A 292 23.73 5.21 0.67
CA MET A 292 22.78 6.27 0.97
C MET A 292 21.40 5.69 1.34
N VAL A 293 20.96 4.64 0.66
CA VAL A 293 19.70 3.94 0.97
C VAL A 293 19.78 3.30 2.35
N ARG A 294 20.87 2.57 2.65
CA ARG A 294 21.09 1.96 3.96
C ARG A 294 21.10 3.00 5.08
N GLN A 295 21.82 4.11 4.90
CA GLN A 295 21.87 5.20 5.88
C GLN A 295 20.48 5.80 6.14
N PHE A 296 19.69 6.04 5.10
CA PHE A 296 18.32 6.53 5.22
C PHE A 296 17.47 5.61 6.13
N TRP A 297 17.55 4.29 5.93
CA TRP A 297 16.80 3.33 6.72
C TRP A 297 17.33 3.17 8.14
N GLU A 298 18.64 3.33 8.39
CA GLU A 298 19.17 3.42 9.75
C GLU A 298 18.62 4.63 10.50
N THR A 299 18.62 5.81 9.87
CA THR A 299 18.04 7.02 10.45
C THR A 299 16.54 6.83 10.73
N ALA A 300 15.79 6.23 9.80
CA ALA A 300 14.38 5.93 10.00
C ALA A 300 14.13 4.96 11.18
N LYS A 301 14.99 3.96 11.36
CA LYS A 301 14.95 3.03 12.50
C LYS A 301 15.22 3.74 13.83
N GLN A 302 16.23 4.61 13.88
CA GLN A 302 16.55 5.41 15.06
C GLN A 302 15.40 6.35 15.43
N LYS A 303 14.82 7.05 14.45
CA LYS A 303 13.64 7.92 14.63
C LYS A 303 12.45 7.15 15.20
N ARG A 304 12.15 5.94 14.71
CA ARG A 304 11.06 5.11 15.26
C ARG A 304 11.29 4.80 16.74
N ARG A 305 12.51 4.38 17.11
CA ARG A 305 12.89 4.09 18.51
C ARG A 305 12.72 5.33 19.40
N ALA A 306 13.18 6.49 18.95
CA ALA A 306 13.07 7.74 19.70
C ALA A 306 11.63 8.25 19.87
N SER A 307 10.72 7.91 18.93
CA SER A 307 9.31 8.32 18.98
C SER A 307 8.43 7.50 19.94
N GLY A 308 8.97 6.46 20.59
CA GLY A 308 8.25 5.65 21.58
C GLY A 308 7.17 4.72 21.01
N ARG A 309 7.04 4.61 19.68
CA ARG A 309 6.10 3.71 19.01
C ARG A 309 6.78 2.37 18.71
N ARG A 310 6.57 1.38 19.58
CA ARG A 310 6.82 -0.04 19.24
C ARG A 310 5.79 -0.47 18.21
#